data_AF-A0A925XCG6-F1
#
_entry.id   AF-A0A925XCG6-F1
#
_cell.length_a   1.000
_cell.length_b   1.000
_cell.length_c   1.000
_cell.angle_alpha   90.00
_cell.angle_beta   90.00
_cell.angle_gamma   90.00
#
_symmetry.space_group_name_H-M   'P 1'
#
loop_
_entity.id
_entity.type
_entity.pdbx_description
1 polymer ?
#
loop_
_entity_poly.entity_id
_entity_poly.type
_entity_poly.pdbx_seq_one_letter_code
_entity_poly.pdbx_strand_id
1 'polypeptide(L)'
;MFRTLTSLLLLLGLTELAGCAPSASPSQPPVVGPVRKALAPTSILTDETDASGIDFVHVAGETGELFLPEVMGAGCALFDYDNDGDLDLYLVQGCDLKP
;
A
#
# COMPACT_ATOMS: atom_id res chain seq x y z
N MET A 1 -21.65 7.55 32.54
CA MET A 1 -22.24 8.84 32.11
C MET A 1 -21.21 9.87 31.63
N PHE A 2 -19.90 9.69 31.86
CA PHE A 2 -18.85 10.61 31.35
C PHE A 2 -18.12 10.15 30.08
N ARG A 3 -18.44 8.97 29.53
CA ARG A 3 -17.81 8.46 28.28
C ARG A 3 -18.61 8.82 27.01
N THR A 4 -19.85 9.28 27.16
CA THR A 4 -20.72 9.72 26.06
C THR A 4 -20.47 11.16 25.62
N LEU A 5 -19.68 11.95 26.39
CA LEU A 5 -19.43 13.37 26.12
C LEU A 5 -18.15 13.62 25.29
N THR A 6 -17.18 12.69 25.33
CA THR A 6 -16.01 12.69 24.43
C THR A 6 -16.38 12.31 22.99
N SER A 7 -17.46 11.55 22.83
CA SER A 7 -17.98 11.10 21.54
C SER A 7 -18.67 12.20 20.72
N LEU A 8 -19.00 13.37 21.29
CA LEU A 8 -19.67 14.45 20.57
C LEU A 8 -18.72 15.55 20.08
N LEU A 9 -17.49 15.63 20.61
CA LEU A 9 -16.49 16.63 20.22
C LEU A 9 -15.62 16.21 19.02
N LEU A 10 -15.50 14.91 18.72
CA LEU A 10 -14.80 14.45 17.52
C LEU A 10 -15.63 14.57 16.22
N LEU A 11 -16.96 14.67 16.33
CA LEU A 11 -17.90 14.79 15.21
C LEU A 11 -18.08 16.22 14.68
N LEU A 12 -17.45 17.23 15.29
CA LEU A 12 -17.42 18.61 14.77
C LEU A 12 -16.11 18.99 14.04
N GLY A 13 -15.18 18.05 13.88
CA GLY A 13 -13.91 18.26 13.14
C GLY A 13 -13.96 17.82 11.67
N LEU A 14 -15.15 17.61 11.10
CA LEU A 14 -15.32 17.51 9.65
C LEU A 14 -15.04 18.88 9.03
N THR A 15 -14.41 18.88 7.85
CA THR A 15 -14.24 19.99 6.87
C THR A 15 -13.03 20.89 7.09
N GLU A 16 -12.36 21.24 5.96
CA GLU A 16 -11.06 21.90 5.78
C GLU A 16 -9.89 20.89 5.71
N LEU A 17 -9.36 20.45 4.57
CA LEU A 17 -9.16 21.12 3.28
C LEU A 17 -9.50 20.21 2.10
N ALA A 18 -10.42 20.67 1.25
CA ALA A 18 -10.46 20.30 -0.15
C ALA A 18 -9.28 20.99 -0.86
N GLY A 19 -8.25 20.22 -1.22
CA GLY A 19 -7.17 20.67 -2.10
C GLY A 19 -7.42 20.20 -3.53
N CYS A 20 -7.90 21.10 -4.40
CA CYS A 20 -8.05 20.84 -5.83
C CYS A 20 -6.69 20.60 -6.50
N ALA A 21 -6.64 19.57 -7.36
CA ALA A 21 -5.48 19.14 -8.13
C ALA A 21 -5.10 20.11 -9.28
N PRO A 22 -3.82 20.17 -9.69
CA PRO A 22 -3.44 20.67 -11.01
C PRO A 22 -3.59 19.57 -12.07
N SER A 23 -4.36 19.86 -13.11
CA SER A 23 -4.49 19.03 -14.32
C SER A 23 -3.22 19.16 -15.17
N ALA A 24 -2.40 18.10 -15.21
CA ALA A 24 -1.30 17.97 -16.17
C ALA A 24 -1.76 17.11 -17.35
N SER A 25 -1.87 17.73 -18.52
CA SER A 25 -2.27 17.08 -19.77
C SER A 25 -1.08 16.37 -20.40
N PRO A 26 -1.10 15.04 -20.64
CA PRO A 26 0.03 14.37 -21.28
C PRO A 26 0.04 14.62 -22.80
N SER A 27 1.14 15.14 -23.31
CA SER A 27 1.46 15.23 -24.74
C SER A 27 1.70 13.82 -25.32
N GLN A 28 0.90 13.41 -26.31
CA GLN A 28 1.03 12.10 -26.98
C GLN A 28 2.38 11.90 -27.69
N PRO A 29 3.10 10.79 -27.45
CA PRO A 29 4.14 10.27 -28.34
C PRO A 29 3.53 9.51 -29.54
N PRO A 30 4.35 9.18 -30.57
CA PRO A 30 3.89 8.92 -31.93
C PRO A 30 3.17 7.58 -32.11
N VAL A 31 2.27 7.56 -33.10
CA VAL A 31 1.41 6.42 -33.49
C VAL A 31 2.24 5.21 -33.92
N VAL A 32 2.15 4.13 -33.15
CA VAL A 32 2.63 2.78 -33.52
C VAL A 32 1.46 2.01 -34.14
N GLY A 33 1.74 1.19 -35.16
CA GLY A 33 0.78 0.48 -36.04
C GLY A 33 -0.26 -0.39 -35.33
N PRO A 34 -1.13 -1.12 -36.06
CA PRO A 34 -2.31 -1.76 -35.49
C PRO A 34 -1.91 -2.84 -34.48
N VAL A 35 -1.87 -2.44 -33.20
CA VAL A 35 -1.86 -3.32 -32.04
C VAL A 35 -3.16 -4.09 -32.15
N ARG A 36 -3.07 -5.42 -32.23
CA ARG A 36 -4.24 -6.30 -32.05
C ARG A 36 -4.95 -5.77 -30.81
N LYS A 37 -6.20 -5.34 -30.93
CA LYS A 37 -7.01 -4.86 -29.81
C LYS A 37 -7.02 -5.99 -28.79
N ALA A 38 -6.11 -5.94 -27.82
CA ALA A 38 -6.14 -6.79 -26.67
C ALA A 38 -7.54 -6.58 -26.11
N LEU A 39 -8.30 -7.67 -25.94
CA LEU A 39 -9.50 -7.62 -25.13
C LEU A 39 -9.05 -6.98 -23.83
N ALA A 40 -9.49 -5.75 -23.55
CA ALA A 40 -9.03 -5.01 -22.39
C ALA A 40 -9.27 -5.93 -21.20
N PRO A 41 -8.22 -6.42 -20.53
CA PRO A 41 -8.41 -7.32 -19.42
C PRO A 41 -9.22 -6.54 -18.40
N THR A 42 -10.42 -7.02 -18.09
CA THR A 42 -11.14 -6.54 -16.91
C THR A 42 -10.22 -6.82 -15.73
N SER A 43 -9.65 -5.78 -15.13
CA SER A 43 -8.79 -5.92 -13.97
C SER A 43 -9.63 -6.45 -12.82
N ILE A 44 -9.44 -7.72 -12.47
CA ILE A 44 -10.11 -8.34 -11.32
C ILE A 44 -9.48 -7.92 -9.99
N LEU A 45 -8.34 -7.24 -10.05
CA LEU A 45 -7.61 -6.67 -8.92
C LEU A 45 -7.59 -5.15 -9.04
N THR A 46 -7.69 -4.48 -7.90
CA THR A 46 -7.47 -3.03 -7.77
C THR A 46 -6.09 -2.80 -7.19
N ASP A 47 -5.36 -1.83 -7.74
CA ASP A 47 -4.12 -1.35 -7.15
C ASP A 47 -4.45 -0.41 -5.98
N GLU A 48 -4.09 -0.83 -4.78
CA GLU A 48 -4.32 -0.09 -3.53
C GLU A 48 -3.00 0.31 -2.85
N THR A 49 -1.86 0.20 -3.54
CA THR A 49 -0.55 0.44 -2.93
C THR A 49 -0.45 1.85 -2.35
N ASP A 50 -0.68 2.89 -3.17
CA ASP A 50 -0.60 4.29 -2.72
C ASP A 50 -1.73 4.65 -1.74
N ALA A 51 -2.94 4.12 -1.97
CA ALA A 51 -4.13 4.44 -1.18
C ALA A 51 -4.08 3.84 0.23
N SER A 52 -3.41 2.69 0.39
CA SER A 52 -3.24 2.03 1.69
C SER A 52 -2.31 2.79 2.64
N GLY A 53 -1.43 3.64 2.11
CA GLY A 53 -0.39 4.33 2.90
C GLY A 53 0.70 3.41 3.47
N ILE A 54 0.75 2.14 3.06
CA ILE A 54 1.75 1.16 3.51
C ILE A 54 3.02 1.31 2.67
N ASP A 55 4.08 1.88 3.26
CA ASP A 55 5.39 2.05 2.63
C ASP A 55 6.44 1.09 3.24
N PHE A 56 6.23 -0.21 3.05
CA PHE A 56 7.15 -1.24 3.54
C PHE A 56 8.14 -1.66 2.46
N VAL A 57 9.43 -1.64 2.82
CA VAL A 57 10.52 -2.13 1.96
C VAL A 57 11.14 -3.38 2.59
N HIS A 58 11.00 -4.51 1.91
CA HIS A 58 11.71 -5.73 2.28
C HIS A 58 13.19 -5.63 1.88
N VAL A 59 14.09 -5.99 2.80
CA VAL A 59 15.53 -6.01 2.56
C VAL A 59 15.97 -7.47 2.59
N ALA A 60 16.27 -8.02 1.42
CA ALA A 60 16.70 -9.41 1.27
C ALA A 60 18.19 -9.63 1.64
N GLY A 61 18.94 -8.55 1.91
CA GLY A 61 20.36 -8.62 2.23
C GLY A 61 21.23 -9.10 1.07
N GLU A 62 20.87 -8.75 -0.16
CA GLU A 62 21.46 -9.26 -1.41
C GLU A 62 23.00 -9.14 -1.43
N THR A 63 23.69 -10.27 -1.55
CA THR A 63 25.13 -10.35 -1.76
C THR A 63 25.52 -10.79 -3.17
N GLY A 64 24.56 -11.33 -3.93
CA GLY A 64 24.77 -11.92 -5.26
C GLY A 64 25.15 -13.40 -5.24
N GLU A 65 25.29 -13.98 -4.04
CA GLU A 65 25.67 -15.39 -3.84
C GLU A 65 24.46 -16.34 -3.79
N LEU A 66 23.23 -15.82 -3.93
CA LEU A 66 21.98 -16.59 -3.97
C LEU A 66 21.76 -17.45 -2.72
N PHE A 67 22.07 -16.89 -1.54
CA PHE A 67 21.74 -17.56 -0.28
C PHE A 67 20.23 -17.71 -0.14
N LEU A 68 19.80 -18.74 0.60
CA LEU A 68 18.36 -18.99 0.81
C LEU A 68 17.60 -17.76 1.32
N PRO A 69 18.11 -16.95 2.27
CA PRO A 69 17.41 -15.74 2.69
C PRO A 69 17.27 -14.66 1.59
N GLU A 70 18.17 -14.62 0.59
CA GLU A 70 18.12 -13.61 -0.49
C GLU A 70 17.00 -13.90 -1.50
N VAL A 71 16.67 -15.18 -1.70
CA VAL A 71 15.65 -15.63 -2.66
C VAL A 71 14.29 -15.82 -2.02
N MET A 72 14.20 -15.67 -0.70
CA MET A 72 12.95 -15.74 0.05
C MET A 72 12.41 -14.33 0.30
N GLY A 73 11.12 -14.14 0.05
CA GLY A 73 10.45 -12.88 0.37
C GLY A 73 10.13 -12.75 1.86
N ALA A 74 9.75 -11.53 2.26
CA ALA A 74 9.15 -11.24 3.55
C ALA A 74 7.85 -12.02 3.78
N GLY A 75 7.43 -12.09 5.05
CA GLY A 75 6.11 -12.59 5.45
C GLY A 75 5.19 -11.45 5.89
N CYS A 76 3.88 -11.66 5.80
CA CYS A 76 2.88 -10.78 6.40
C CYS A 76 1.73 -11.58 7.04
N ALA A 77 1.02 -10.95 7.97
CA ALA A 77 -0.20 -11.47 8.57
C ALA A 77 -1.19 -10.33 8.85
N LEU A 78 -2.48 -10.63 8.73
CA LEU A 78 -3.58 -9.76 9.13
C LEU A 78 -4.38 -10.45 10.25
N PHE A 79 -4.49 -9.81 11.41
CA PHE A 79 -5.22 -10.34 12.56
C PHE A 79 -5.50 -9.22 13.56
N ASP A 80 -6.56 -9.38 14.36
CA ASP A 80 -6.91 -8.47 15.45
C ASP A 80 -6.05 -8.85 16.69
N TYR A 81 -4.97 -8.10 16.95
CA TYR A 81 -4.00 -8.42 17.99
C TYR A 81 -4.44 -7.96 19.38
N ASP A 82 -5.03 -6.76 19.48
CA ASP A 82 -5.41 -6.15 20.76
C ASP A 82 -6.92 -6.27 21.08
N ASN A 83 -7.66 -6.91 20.18
CA ASN A 83 -9.03 -7.31 20.34
C ASN A 83 -10.04 -6.14 20.24
N ASP A 84 -9.68 -5.07 19.52
CA ASP A 84 -10.50 -3.89 19.32
C ASP A 84 -11.49 -3.99 18.14
N GLY A 85 -11.35 -5.03 17.32
CA GLY A 85 -12.23 -5.36 16.20
C GLY A 85 -11.72 -4.86 14.85
N ASP A 86 -10.62 -4.13 14.80
CA ASP A 86 -9.91 -3.79 13.56
C ASP A 86 -8.84 -4.85 13.23
N LEU A 87 -8.49 -5.02 11.95
CA LEU A 87 -7.42 -5.94 11.56
C LEU A 87 -6.08 -5.21 11.60
N ASP A 88 -5.13 -5.73 12.37
CA ASP A 88 -3.75 -5.25 12.38
C ASP A 88 -2.92 -5.90 11.29
N LEU A 89 -1.97 -5.14 10.75
CA LEU A 89 -0.99 -5.62 9.78
C LEU A 89 0.36 -5.87 10.45
N TYR A 90 0.84 -7.12 10.36
CA TYR A 90 2.18 -7.50 10.79
C TYR A 90 3.04 -7.83 9.57
N LEU A 91 4.23 -7.21 9.48
CA LEU A 91 5.20 -7.41 8.39
C LEU A 91 6.52 -7.92 8.98
N VAL A 92 7.03 -9.01 8.42
CA VAL A 92 8.24 -9.68 8.91
C VAL A 92 9.45 -9.24 8.08
N GLN A 93 10.48 -8.76 8.76
CA GLN A 93 11.80 -8.47 8.19
C GLN A 93 12.86 -9.38 8.82
N GLY A 94 13.80 -9.85 8.00
CA GLY A 94 15.00 -10.53 8.47
C GLY A 94 16.05 -9.57 9.02
N CYS A 95 17.28 -10.03 9.12
CA CYS A 95 18.45 -9.20 9.37
C CYS A 95 19.42 -9.30 8.19
N ASP A 96 20.33 -8.34 8.09
CA ASP A 96 21.38 -8.38 7.07
C ASP A 96 22.21 -9.65 7.22
N LEU A 97 22.60 -10.23 6.08
CA LEU A 97 23.44 -11.42 6.03
C LEU A 97 24.88 -11.17 6.48
N LYS A 98 25.30 -9.90 6.53
CA LYS A 98 26.61 -9.45 6.99
C LYS A 98 26.44 -8.35 8.05
N PRO A 99 27.23 -8.37 9.13
CA PRO A 99 27.18 -7.39 10.21
C PRO A 99 27.73 -6.01 9.82
#